data_AF-A0A8J3XA34-F1
#
_entry.id   AF-A0A8J3XA34-F1
#
_cell.length_a   1.000
_cell.length_b   1.000
_cell.length_c   1.000
_cell.angle_alpha   90.00
_cell.angle_beta   90.00
_cell.angle_gamma   90.00
#
_symmetry.space_group_name_H-M   'P 1'
#
loop_
_entity.id
_entity.type
_entity.pdbx_description
1 polymer ?
#
loop_
_entity_poly.entity_id
_entity_poly.type
_entity_poly.pdbx_seq_one_letter_code
_entity_poly.pdbx_strand_id
1 'polypeptide(L)'
;MQVVCRDGSGAYAEAVRRALPDAVQVTDRWHLWHNLSEAVGKEVAGHSACWAKAGPPIQDGKRAKTTRERWHQVHDLLGKGVGLLECARRLNVSLNTVKRYAHVGEPERLQRAPQYRPTLVDPYRDHLRRRRSDDPAVPILHLFNEIKALDYQGSFNLLYRYITQARVEADRLPISPRRLARLLLTRPDNLKDEHRRLLDDLTTACPQMIDLAELVRAFANLLRPHEDNADRLDA
;
A
#
# COMPACT_ATOMS: atom_id res chain seq x y z
N MET A 1 30.91 4.26 28.09
CA MET A 1 30.30 3.04 27.51
C MET A 1 30.66 2.94 26.03
N GLN A 2 30.97 1.77 25.47
CA GLN A 2 31.21 1.63 24.02
C GLN A 2 29.91 1.27 23.30
N VAL A 3 29.56 1.99 22.24
CA VAL A 3 28.34 1.78 21.46
C VAL A 3 28.69 1.53 20.01
N VAL A 4 28.10 0.49 19.42
CA VAL A 4 28.29 0.15 18.00
C VAL A 4 26.97 0.27 17.27
N CYS A 5 26.94 1.16 16.28
CA CYS A 5 25.80 1.38 15.40
C CYS A 5 25.83 0.39 14.23
N ARG A 6 24.73 -0.34 13.97
CA ARG A 6 24.67 -1.36 12.91
C ARG A 6 23.33 -1.46 12.18
N ASP A 7 23.37 -2.18 11.05
CA ASP A 7 22.31 -2.36 10.06
C ASP A 7 21.24 -3.42 10.39
N GLY A 8 21.25 -4.00 11.59
CA GLY A 8 20.31 -5.07 11.95
C GLY A 8 20.76 -6.49 11.52
N SER A 9 21.82 -6.65 10.73
CA SER A 9 22.35 -7.96 10.30
C SER A 9 22.82 -8.82 11.47
N GLY A 10 22.47 -10.11 11.43
CA GLY A 10 22.94 -11.11 12.38
C GLY A 10 24.44 -11.38 12.29
N ALA A 11 25.00 -11.34 11.07
CA ALA A 11 26.43 -11.56 10.84
C ALA A 11 27.27 -10.43 11.42
N TYR A 12 26.88 -9.17 11.22
CA TYR A 12 27.55 -8.04 11.86
C TYR A 12 27.35 -8.05 13.37
N ALA A 13 26.16 -8.42 13.86
CA ALA A 13 25.94 -8.55 15.30
C ALA A 13 26.87 -9.57 15.96
N GLU A 14 27.13 -10.69 15.27
CA GLU A 14 28.04 -11.73 15.73
C GLU A 14 29.51 -11.27 15.66
N ALA A 15 29.92 -10.61 14.57
CA ALA A 15 31.25 -10.04 14.45
C ALA A 15 31.54 -9.03 15.57
N VAL A 16 30.57 -8.14 15.87
CA VAL A 16 30.69 -7.17 16.96
C VAL A 16 30.76 -7.86 18.31
N ARG A 17 29.93 -8.89 18.58
CA ARG A 17 30.02 -9.67 19.84
C ARG A 17 31.39 -10.31 20.04
N ARG A 18 32.05 -10.74 18.97
CA ARG A 18 33.38 -11.35 19.03
C ARG A 18 34.49 -10.30 19.23
N ALA A 19 34.39 -9.15 18.58
CA ALA A 19 35.42 -8.11 18.62
C ALA A 19 35.29 -7.17 19.84
N LEU A 20 34.06 -6.85 20.24
CA LEU A 20 33.71 -5.90 21.29
C LEU A 20 32.54 -6.46 22.13
N PRO A 21 32.78 -7.45 23.01
CA PRO A 21 31.72 -8.15 23.74
C PRO A 21 30.93 -7.23 24.68
N ASP A 22 31.57 -6.19 25.22
CA ASP A 22 30.96 -5.25 26.16
C ASP A 22 30.28 -4.05 25.45
N ALA A 23 30.35 -3.98 24.12
CA ALA A 23 29.74 -2.88 23.38
C ALA A 23 28.23 -3.06 23.25
N VAL A 24 27.49 -2.00 23.55
CA VAL A 24 26.05 -1.95 23.33
C VAL A 24 25.79 -1.76 21.84
N GLN A 25 25.11 -2.73 21.23
CA GLN A 25 24.76 -2.66 19.81
C GLN A 25 23.43 -1.94 19.62
N VAL A 26 23.44 -0.85 18.86
CA VAL A 26 22.26 -0.05 18.54
C VAL A 26 21.99 -0.08 17.03
N THR A 27 20.72 -0.02 16.65
CA THR A 27 20.33 0.07 15.22
C THR A 27 20.51 1.50 14.73
N ASP A 28 21.08 1.67 13.55
CA ASP A 28 21.20 3.02 12.98
C ASP A 28 19.86 3.61 12.56
N ARG A 29 19.82 4.95 12.54
CA ARG A 29 18.62 5.73 12.21
C ARG A 29 18.05 5.39 10.84
N TRP A 30 18.89 5.08 9.86
CA TRP A 30 18.43 4.75 8.51
C TRP A 30 17.62 3.45 8.53
N HIS A 31 18.13 2.41 9.19
CA HIS A 31 17.42 1.13 9.30
C HIS A 31 16.12 1.23 10.10
N LEU A 32 16.09 2.03 11.18
CA LEU A 32 14.84 2.30 11.91
C LEU A 32 13.77 2.91 11.00
N TRP A 33 14.12 3.93 10.22
CA TRP A 33 13.20 4.57 9.29
C TRP A 33 12.84 3.68 8.09
N HIS A 34 13.79 2.90 7.58
CA HIS A 34 13.56 1.96 6.49
C HIS A 34 12.57 0.87 6.91
N ASN A 35 12.75 0.28 8.09
CA ASN A 35 11.83 -0.71 8.65
C ASN A 35 10.43 -0.15 8.85
N LEU A 36 10.32 1.08 9.39
CA LEU A 36 9.03 1.79 9.46
C LEU A 36 8.42 1.94 8.06
N SER A 37 9.20 2.37 7.07
CA SER A 37 8.73 2.59 5.70
C SER A 37 8.20 1.31 5.07
N GLU A 38 8.85 0.17 5.30
CA GLU A 38 8.37 -1.14 4.86
C GLU A 38 7.06 -1.54 5.55
N ALA A 39 6.97 -1.34 6.86
CA ALA A 39 5.77 -1.65 7.65
C ALA A 39 4.58 -0.79 7.19
N VAL A 40 4.76 0.52 7.06
CA VAL A 40 3.75 1.45 6.53
C VAL A 40 3.31 1.03 5.13
N GLY A 41 4.25 0.64 4.26
CA GLY A 41 3.93 0.14 2.93
C GLY A 41 3.04 -1.12 2.94
N LYS A 42 3.26 -2.03 3.90
CA LYS A 42 2.43 -3.23 4.09
C LYS A 42 1.05 -2.89 4.63
N GLU A 43 0.95 -2.02 5.63
CA GLU A 43 -0.32 -1.60 6.22
C GLU A 43 -1.20 -0.84 5.22
N VAL A 44 -0.63 0.10 4.49
CA VAL A 44 -1.35 0.83 3.43
C VAL A 44 -1.83 -0.14 2.34
N ALA A 45 -1.03 -1.15 1.97
CA ALA A 45 -1.47 -2.15 1.01
C ALA A 45 -2.59 -3.05 1.55
N GLY A 46 -2.46 -3.52 2.79
CA GLY A 46 -3.43 -4.40 3.46
C GLY A 46 -4.78 -3.72 3.69
N HIS A 47 -4.79 -2.43 4.00
CA HIS A 47 -6.00 -1.63 4.20
C HIS A 47 -6.49 -0.95 2.93
N SER A 48 -6.01 -1.34 1.74
CA SER A 48 -6.41 -0.71 0.48
C SER A 48 -7.91 -0.78 0.22
N ALA A 49 -8.59 -1.86 0.62
CA ALA A 49 -10.05 -1.95 0.54
C ALA A 49 -10.79 -0.91 1.41
N CYS A 50 -10.15 -0.36 2.44
CA CYS A 50 -10.74 0.61 3.37
C CYS A 50 -10.59 2.05 2.86
N TRP A 51 -9.36 2.49 2.56
CA TRP A 51 -9.10 3.86 2.11
C TRP A 51 -9.36 4.08 0.62
N ALA A 52 -9.36 3.02 -0.19
CA ALA A 52 -9.69 3.11 -1.61
C ALA A 52 -11.19 2.99 -1.91
N LYS A 53 -12.08 2.98 -0.90
CA LYS A 53 -13.54 2.95 -1.10
C LYS A 53 -14.06 4.09 -1.99
N ALA A 54 -13.41 5.25 -1.92
CA ALA A 54 -13.72 6.41 -2.76
C ALA A 54 -13.07 6.33 -4.17
N GLY A 55 -12.22 5.33 -4.42
CA GLY A 55 -11.60 5.06 -5.71
C GLY A 55 -12.34 3.97 -6.49
N PRO A 56 -11.84 3.59 -7.68
CA PRO A 56 -12.42 2.49 -8.44
C PRO A 56 -12.39 1.20 -7.61
N PRO A 57 -13.46 0.38 -7.66
CA PRO A 57 -13.53 -0.85 -6.89
C PRO A 57 -12.36 -1.77 -7.26
N ILE A 58 -11.84 -2.48 -6.26
CA ILE A 58 -10.84 -3.53 -6.48
C ILE A 58 -11.50 -4.60 -7.34
N GLN A 59 -11.05 -4.74 -8.59
CA GLN A 59 -11.61 -5.75 -9.48
C GLN A 59 -11.20 -7.16 -9.05
N ASP A 60 -12.18 -8.05 -8.86
CA ASP A 60 -11.97 -9.46 -8.55
C ASP A 60 -11.58 -10.25 -9.83
N GLY A 61 -10.43 -9.88 -10.40
CA GLY A 61 -9.88 -10.53 -11.59
C GLY A 61 -9.36 -11.94 -11.30
N LYS A 62 -8.99 -12.68 -12.35
CA LYS A 62 -8.47 -14.07 -12.25
C LYS A 62 -7.38 -14.22 -11.17
N ARG A 63 -6.48 -13.24 -11.05
CA ARG A 63 -5.40 -13.25 -10.05
C ARG A 63 -5.91 -13.09 -8.61
N ALA A 64 -6.93 -12.28 -8.37
CA ALA A 64 -7.50 -12.09 -7.04
C ALA A 64 -8.18 -13.38 -6.57
N LYS A 65 -8.99 -13.99 -7.44
CA LYS A 65 -9.61 -15.31 -7.21
C LYS A 65 -8.60 -16.39 -6.89
N THR A 66 -7.58 -16.58 -7.73
CA THR A 66 -6.51 -17.56 -7.48
C THR A 66 -5.76 -17.27 -6.18
N THR A 67 -5.56 -16.00 -5.81
CA THR A 67 -4.91 -15.64 -4.55
C THR A 67 -5.76 -16.03 -3.35
N ARG A 68 -7.08 -15.77 -3.41
CA ARG A 68 -8.05 -16.15 -2.36
C ARG A 68 -8.13 -17.67 -2.20
N GLU A 69 -8.27 -18.41 -3.30
CA GLU A 69 -8.27 -19.88 -3.31
C GLU A 69 -7.00 -20.46 -2.68
N ARG A 70 -5.83 -19.94 -3.06
CA ARG A 70 -4.55 -20.40 -2.53
C ARG A 70 -4.35 -20.03 -1.05
N TRP A 71 -4.89 -18.90 -0.63
CA TRP A 71 -4.89 -18.50 0.78
C TRP A 71 -5.71 -19.48 1.62
N HIS A 72 -6.92 -19.82 1.18
CA HIS A 72 -7.77 -20.82 1.86
C HIS A 72 -7.05 -22.17 1.96
N GLN A 73 -6.47 -22.67 0.86
CA GLN A 73 -5.72 -23.93 0.88
C GLN A 73 -4.57 -23.95 1.90
N VAL A 74 -3.86 -22.83 2.07
CA VAL A 74 -2.78 -22.72 3.07
C VAL A 74 -3.36 -22.71 4.48
N HIS A 75 -4.39 -21.90 4.74
CA HIS A 75 -5.00 -21.79 6.07
C HIS A 75 -5.71 -23.09 6.48
N ASP A 76 -6.33 -23.81 5.55
CA ASP A 76 -6.93 -25.13 5.81
C ASP A 76 -5.89 -26.16 6.24
N LEU A 77 -4.70 -26.14 5.65
CA LEU A 77 -3.61 -27.03 6.04
C LEU A 77 -3.01 -26.63 7.40
N LEU A 78 -2.88 -25.32 7.65
CA LEU A 78 -2.39 -24.82 8.94
C LEU A 78 -3.38 -25.12 10.08
N GLY A 79 -4.69 -24.99 9.83
CA GLY A 79 -5.74 -25.37 10.78
C GLY A 79 -5.74 -26.86 11.12
N LYS A 80 -5.19 -27.70 10.22
CA LYS A 80 -4.96 -29.14 10.45
C LYS A 80 -3.62 -29.45 11.12
N GLY A 81 -2.86 -28.43 11.53
CA GLY A 81 -1.55 -28.58 12.19
C GLY A 81 -0.39 -28.93 11.23
N VAL A 82 -0.57 -28.79 9.92
CA VAL A 82 0.48 -29.08 8.95
C VAL A 82 1.52 -27.95 8.95
N GLY A 83 2.81 -28.31 9.09
CA GLY A 83 3.90 -27.33 9.07
C GLY A 83 4.09 -26.64 7.71
N LEU A 84 4.62 -25.41 7.73
CA LEU A 84 4.77 -24.54 6.53
C LEU A 84 5.52 -25.22 5.36
N LEU A 85 6.57 -25.98 5.64
CA LEU A 85 7.36 -26.71 4.63
C LEU A 85 6.55 -27.80 3.95
N GLU A 86 5.67 -28.46 4.70
CA GLU A 86 4.81 -29.52 4.17
C GLU A 86 3.65 -28.92 3.37
N CYS A 87 3.09 -27.78 3.82
CA CYS A 87 2.13 -27.00 3.02
C CYS A 87 2.72 -26.61 1.65
N ALA A 88 3.98 -26.17 1.61
CA ALA A 88 4.69 -25.80 0.38
C ALA A 88 4.79 -27.00 -0.59
N ARG A 89 5.16 -28.17 -0.06
CA ARG A 89 5.23 -29.42 -0.83
C ARG A 89 3.87 -29.86 -1.36
N ARG A 90 2.83 -29.93 -0.51
CA ARG A 90 1.49 -30.40 -0.90
C ARG A 90 0.81 -29.52 -1.93
N LEU A 91 0.98 -28.20 -1.81
CA LEU A 91 0.34 -27.23 -2.71
C LEU A 91 1.18 -26.90 -3.96
N ASN A 92 2.41 -27.44 -4.04
CA ASN A 92 3.42 -27.14 -5.05
C ASN A 92 3.64 -25.62 -5.22
N VAL A 93 3.88 -24.93 -4.09
CA VAL A 93 4.16 -23.49 -4.04
C VAL A 93 5.42 -23.23 -3.23
N SER A 94 6.12 -22.13 -3.52
CA SER A 94 7.33 -21.78 -2.78
C SER A 94 7.05 -21.57 -1.29
N LEU A 95 8.01 -21.92 -0.43
CA LEU A 95 7.91 -21.67 1.02
C LEU A 95 7.65 -20.19 1.35
N ASN A 96 8.23 -19.27 0.58
CA ASN A 96 8.00 -17.84 0.76
C ASN A 96 6.54 -17.45 0.46
N THR A 97 5.89 -18.11 -0.51
CA THR A 97 4.47 -17.92 -0.78
C THR A 97 3.61 -18.42 0.38
N VAL A 98 3.93 -19.60 0.94
CA VAL A 98 3.22 -20.14 2.11
C VAL A 98 3.40 -19.22 3.31
N LYS A 99 4.63 -18.79 3.61
CA LYS A 99 4.91 -17.82 4.68
C LYS A 99 4.11 -16.52 4.51
N ARG A 100 4.05 -16.00 3.27
CA ARG A 100 3.27 -14.80 2.95
C ARG A 100 1.78 -14.99 3.22
N TYR A 101 1.21 -16.15 2.88
CA TYR A 101 -0.22 -16.41 3.11
C TYR A 101 -0.52 -16.72 4.58
N ALA A 102 0.36 -17.44 5.26
CA ALA A 102 0.24 -17.77 6.68
C ALA A 102 0.26 -16.52 7.58
N HIS A 103 1.07 -15.52 7.23
CA HIS A 103 1.16 -14.28 8.01
C HIS A 103 -0.04 -13.34 7.81
N VAL A 104 -0.81 -13.55 6.74
CA VAL A 104 -1.96 -12.71 6.42
C VAL A 104 -3.23 -13.39 6.93
N GLY A 105 -3.91 -12.76 7.89
CA GLY A 105 -5.13 -13.30 8.50
C GLY A 105 -6.38 -13.24 7.62
N GLU A 106 -6.37 -12.47 6.53
CA GLU A 106 -7.51 -12.28 5.63
C GLU A 106 -7.05 -12.19 4.17
N PRO A 107 -7.67 -12.93 3.23
CA PRO A 107 -7.25 -12.92 1.82
C PRO A 107 -7.41 -11.55 1.15
N GLU A 108 -8.29 -10.69 1.67
CA GLU A 108 -8.51 -9.30 1.23
C GLU A 108 -7.23 -8.46 1.34
N ARG A 109 -6.41 -8.70 2.37
CA ARG A 109 -5.12 -8.00 2.56
C ARG A 109 -4.09 -8.35 1.49
N LEU A 110 -4.28 -9.45 0.75
CA LEU A 110 -3.45 -9.82 -0.40
C LEU A 110 -3.93 -9.18 -1.71
N GLN A 111 -5.15 -8.66 -1.73
CA GLN A 111 -5.68 -7.92 -2.87
C GLN A 111 -5.02 -6.55 -2.92
N ARG A 112 -4.54 -6.17 -4.10
CA ARG A 112 -3.91 -4.87 -4.31
C ARG A 112 -4.87 -3.98 -5.07
N ALA A 113 -5.04 -2.76 -4.60
CA ALA A 113 -5.72 -1.73 -5.37
C ALA A 113 -5.13 -1.64 -6.79
N PRO A 114 -6.00 -1.61 -7.82
CA PRO A 114 -5.53 -1.53 -9.19
C PRO A 114 -4.72 -0.26 -9.43
N GLN A 115 -3.55 -0.43 -10.07
CA GLN A 115 -2.70 0.69 -10.47
C GLN A 115 -3.17 1.21 -11.82
N TYR A 116 -4.20 2.05 -11.83
CA TYR A 116 -4.55 2.78 -13.04
C TYR A 116 -3.72 4.05 -13.13
N ARG A 117 -3.11 4.28 -14.30
CA ARG A 117 -2.46 5.55 -14.62
C ARG A 117 -3.50 6.53 -15.14
N PRO A 118 -3.25 7.85 -15.05
CA PRO A 118 -3.98 8.83 -15.84
C PRO A 118 -3.97 8.42 -17.32
N THR A 119 -5.12 8.50 -17.96
CA THR A 119 -5.37 8.19 -19.36
C THR A 119 -6.04 9.39 -20.04
N LEU A 120 -6.10 9.35 -21.37
CA LEU A 120 -6.76 10.37 -22.18
C LEU A 120 -8.26 10.52 -21.90
N VAL A 121 -8.88 9.60 -21.15
CA VAL A 121 -10.29 9.64 -20.78
C VAL A 121 -10.51 10.46 -19.50
N ASP A 122 -9.50 10.59 -18.63
CA ASP A 122 -9.66 11.27 -17.34
C ASP A 122 -10.15 12.73 -17.45
N PRO A 123 -9.72 13.56 -18.43
CA PRO A 123 -10.28 14.91 -18.60
C PRO A 123 -11.79 14.95 -18.89
N TYR A 124 -12.32 13.88 -19.49
CA TYR A 124 -13.73 13.76 -19.87
C TYR A 124 -14.58 13.06 -18.81
N ARG A 125 -14.00 12.68 -17.66
CA ARG A 125 -14.67 11.90 -16.61
C ARG A 125 -15.94 12.57 -16.09
N ASP A 126 -15.90 13.89 -15.87
CA ASP A 126 -17.05 14.61 -15.31
C ASP A 126 -18.21 14.76 -16.32
N HIS A 127 -17.90 14.79 -17.62
CA HIS A 127 -18.92 14.69 -18.67
C HIS A 127 -19.57 13.30 -18.66
N LEU A 128 -18.74 12.24 -18.70
CA LEU A 128 -19.20 10.85 -18.69
C LEU A 128 -20.04 10.52 -17.44
N ARG A 129 -19.66 11.08 -16.29
CA ARG A 129 -20.39 10.91 -15.02
C ARG A 129 -21.76 11.55 -15.08
N ARG A 130 -21.86 12.80 -15.55
CA ARG A 130 -23.15 13.49 -15.73
C ARG A 130 -24.05 12.73 -16.67
N ARG A 131 -23.57 12.37 -17.86
CA ARG A 131 -24.36 11.64 -18.86
C ARG A 131 -24.92 10.31 -18.37
N ARG A 132 -24.16 9.58 -17.55
CA ARG A 132 -24.62 8.31 -16.94
C ARG A 132 -25.55 8.51 -15.74
N SER A 133 -25.48 9.66 -15.08
CA SER A 133 -26.46 10.05 -14.08
C SER A 133 -27.80 10.43 -14.73
N ASP A 134 -27.75 11.10 -15.88
CA ASP A 134 -28.94 11.52 -16.63
C ASP A 134 -29.62 10.33 -17.31
N ASP A 135 -28.85 9.44 -17.92
CA ASP A 135 -29.34 8.20 -18.54
C ASP A 135 -28.38 7.04 -18.24
N PRO A 136 -28.74 6.14 -17.31
CA PRO A 136 -27.93 4.98 -16.95
C PRO A 136 -27.76 3.94 -18.07
N ALA A 137 -28.63 3.96 -19.09
CA ALA A 137 -28.66 2.97 -20.17
C ALA A 137 -27.97 3.45 -21.46
N VAL A 138 -27.32 4.62 -21.46
CA VAL A 138 -26.63 5.15 -22.64
C VAL A 138 -25.59 4.15 -23.17
N PRO A 139 -25.65 3.78 -24.46
CA PRO A 139 -24.63 2.91 -25.03
C PRO A 139 -23.26 3.58 -25.05
N ILE A 140 -22.21 2.81 -24.75
CA ILE A 140 -20.82 3.32 -24.68
C ILE A 140 -20.38 3.98 -26.00
N LEU A 141 -20.92 3.53 -27.14
CA LEU A 141 -20.66 4.14 -28.45
C LEU A 141 -21.16 5.58 -28.54
N HIS A 142 -22.31 5.90 -27.94
CA HIS A 142 -22.81 7.27 -27.88
C HIS A 142 -21.90 8.14 -27.02
N LEU A 143 -21.50 7.65 -25.85
CA LEU A 143 -20.52 8.34 -24.99
C LEU A 143 -19.19 8.60 -25.71
N PHE A 144 -18.73 7.64 -26.53
CA PHE A 144 -17.51 7.79 -27.33
C PHE A 144 -17.64 8.90 -28.37
N ASN A 145 -18.76 8.95 -29.09
CA ASN A 145 -19.00 9.99 -30.09
C ASN A 145 -19.13 11.38 -29.44
N GLU A 146 -19.78 11.48 -28.28
CA GLU A 146 -19.86 12.72 -27.51
C GLU A 146 -18.48 13.23 -27.10
N ILE A 147 -17.64 12.39 -26.49
CA ILE A 147 -16.29 12.82 -26.10
C ILE A 147 -15.38 13.06 -27.31
N LYS A 148 -15.59 12.35 -28.42
CA LYS A 148 -14.90 12.61 -29.69
C LYS A 148 -15.19 14.01 -30.23
N ALA A 149 -16.44 14.47 -30.12
CA ALA A 149 -16.81 15.84 -30.47
C ALA A 149 -16.16 16.88 -29.52
N LEU A 150 -15.82 16.49 -28.29
CA LEU A 150 -15.08 17.29 -27.31
C LEU A 150 -13.54 17.20 -27.47
N ASP A 151 -13.04 16.75 -28.62
CA ASP A 151 -11.60 16.59 -28.93
C ASP A 151 -10.91 15.39 -28.23
N TYR A 152 -11.64 14.32 -27.95
CA TYR A 152 -11.02 13.09 -27.46
C TYR A 152 -10.20 12.38 -28.54
N GLN A 153 -8.87 12.34 -28.38
CA GLN A 153 -7.95 11.67 -29.32
C GLN A 153 -7.70 10.18 -29.02
N GLY A 154 -8.28 9.63 -27.94
CA GLY A 154 -8.07 8.23 -27.58
C GLY A 154 -8.94 7.24 -28.37
N SER A 155 -8.73 5.94 -28.09
CA SER A 155 -9.46 4.84 -28.74
C SER A 155 -10.77 4.49 -28.01
N PHE A 156 -11.69 3.84 -28.73
CA PHE A 156 -12.92 3.29 -28.16
C PHE A 156 -12.63 2.26 -27.07
N ASN A 157 -11.68 1.36 -27.31
CA ASN A 157 -11.27 0.33 -26.35
C ASN A 157 -10.74 0.93 -25.03
N LEU A 158 -10.09 2.10 -25.09
CA LEU A 158 -9.64 2.80 -23.89
C LEU A 158 -10.84 3.31 -23.07
N LEU A 159 -11.85 3.89 -23.71
CA LEU A 159 -13.09 4.32 -23.06
C LEU A 159 -13.86 3.11 -22.49
N TYR A 160 -14.02 2.05 -23.28
CA TYR A 160 -14.69 0.83 -22.86
C TYR A 160 -14.02 0.22 -21.61
N ARG A 161 -12.69 0.12 -21.61
CA ARG A 161 -11.93 -0.33 -20.43
C ARG A 161 -12.09 0.63 -19.24
N TYR A 162 -12.09 1.93 -19.47
CA TYR A 162 -12.25 2.93 -18.42
C TYR A 162 -13.60 2.81 -17.71
N ILE A 163 -14.66 2.63 -18.49
CA ILE A 163 -16.04 2.43 -18.01
C ILE A 163 -16.19 1.08 -17.30
N THR A 164 -15.72 -0.02 -17.89
CA THR A 164 -15.79 -1.35 -17.26
C THR A 164 -14.94 -1.46 -15.99
N GLN A 165 -13.95 -0.58 -15.82
CA GLN A 165 -13.18 -0.42 -14.58
C GLN A 165 -13.88 0.43 -13.51
N ALA A 166 -15.11 0.88 -13.77
CA ALA A 166 -15.89 1.77 -12.91
C ALA A 166 -15.11 3.05 -12.51
N ARG A 167 -14.25 3.54 -13.41
CA ARG A 167 -13.43 4.75 -13.18
C ARG A 167 -14.23 6.04 -13.37
N VAL A 168 -15.37 5.98 -14.07
CA VAL A 168 -16.29 7.11 -14.24
C VAL A 168 -16.99 7.42 -12.93
N GLU A 169 -17.42 6.37 -12.23
CA GLU A 169 -18.17 6.39 -10.99
C GLU A 169 -17.28 6.63 -9.77
N ALA A 170 -16.02 6.18 -9.80
CA ALA A 170 -15.04 6.40 -8.74
C ALA A 170 -14.84 7.90 -8.43
N ASP A 171 -15.11 8.36 -7.22
CA ASP A 171 -15.02 9.77 -6.80
C ASP A 171 -13.60 10.33 -6.83
N ARG A 172 -12.59 9.48 -6.74
CA ARG A 172 -11.19 9.87 -6.72
C ARG A 172 -10.38 9.17 -7.80
N LEU A 173 -9.34 9.87 -8.26
CA LEU A 173 -8.32 9.26 -9.10
C LEU A 173 -7.58 8.17 -8.29
N PRO A 174 -7.29 7.02 -8.90
CA PRO A 174 -6.65 5.90 -8.22
C PRO A 174 -5.23 6.27 -7.81
N ILE A 175 -4.96 6.26 -6.50
CA ILE A 175 -3.61 6.36 -5.94
C ILE A 175 -3.08 4.96 -5.65
N SER A 176 -1.81 4.72 -5.97
CA SER A 176 -1.18 3.44 -5.62
C SER A 176 -0.88 3.39 -4.12
N PRO A 177 -0.94 2.20 -3.47
CA PRO A 177 -0.55 2.04 -2.07
C PRO A 177 0.85 2.59 -1.77
N ARG A 178 1.79 2.43 -2.71
CA ARG A 178 3.15 2.98 -2.59
C ARG A 178 3.16 4.51 -2.57
N ARG A 179 2.31 5.16 -3.37
CA ARG A 179 2.23 6.63 -3.41
C ARG A 179 1.60 7.17 -2.12
N LEU A 180 0.57 6.51 -1.58
CA LEU A 180 0.00 6.88 -0.28
C LEU A 180 1.01 6.66 0.86
N ALA A 181 1.68 5.51 0.92
CA ALA A 181 2.75 5.27 1.89
C ALA A 181 3.85 6.34 1.82
N ARG A 182 4.26 6.74 0.60
CA ARG A 182 5.20 7.83 0.41
C ARG A 182 4.66 9.17 0.95
N LEU A 183 3.39 9.50 0.73
CA LEU A 183 2.79 10.72 1.28
C LEU A 183 2.79 10.71 2.81
N LEU A 184 2.41 9.59 3.44
CA LEU A 184 2.45 9.41 4.89
C LEU A 184 3.85 9.56 5.48
N LEU A 185 4.86 9.02 4.80
CA LEU A 185 6.27 9.08 5.23
C LEU A 185 6.95 10.41 4.86
N THR A 186 6.31 11.26 4.06
CA THR A 186 6.90 12.57 3.70
C THR A 186 6.69 13.55 4.85
N ARG A 187 7.70 14.36 5.15
CA ARG A 187 7.56 15.43 6.16
C ARG A 187 6.39 16.37 5.79
N PRO A 188 5.48 16.69 6.73
CA PRO A 188 4.31 17.52 6.45
C PRO A 188 4.62 18.89 5.82
N ASP A 189 5.76 19.47 6.18
CA ASP A 189 6.22 20.77 5.70
C ASP A 189 6.70 20.73 4.23
N ASN A 190 7.08 19.54 3.75
CA ASN A 190 7.53 19.32 2.37
C ASN A 190 6.37 18.95 1.42
N LEU A 191 5.16 18.75 1.96
CA LEU A 191 3.99 18.42 1.16
C LEU A 191 3.36 19.70 0.61
N LYS A 192 3.17 19.74 -0.71
CA LYS A 192 2.32 20.73 -1.37
C LYS A 192 0.89 20.65 -0.83
N ASP A 193 0.16 21.76 -0.84
CA ASP A 193 -1.22 21.82 -0.33
C ASP A 193 -2.15 20.80 -1.00
N GLU A 194 -2.00 20.58 -2.31
CA GLU A 194 -2.72 19.54 -3.07
C GLU A 194 -2.52 18.14 -2.49
N HIS A 195 -1.28 17.82 -2.08
CA HIS A 195 -0.93 16.52 -1.51
C HIS A 195 -1.35 16.40 -0.06
N ARG A 196 -1.36 17.51 0.68
CA ARG A 196 -1.86 17.55 2.06
C ARG A 196 -3.35 17.27 2.11
N ARG A 197 -4.15 17.97 1.29
CA ARG A 197 -5.59 17.73 1.15
C ARG A 197 -5.88 16.29 0.74
N LEU A 198 -5.17 15.78 -0.26
CA LEU A 198 -5.32 14.39 -0.70
C LEU A 198 -4.97 13.39 0.42
N LEU A 199 -3.94 13.67 1.23
CA LEU A 199 -3.56 12.81 2.34
C LEU A 199 -4.66 12.80 3.41
N ASP A 200 -5.14 13.96 3.82
CA ASP A 200 -6.20 14.11 4.83
C ASP A 200 -7.49 13.40 4.39
N ASP A 201 -7.84 13.54 3.11
CA ASP A 201 -8.97 12.86 2.48
C ASP A 201 -8.86 11.32 2.53
N LEU A 202 -7.65 10.78 2.38
CA LEU A 202 -7.39 9.35 2.36
C LEU A 202 -7.26 8.75 3.76
N THR A 203 -6.69 9.50 4.71
CA THR A 203 -6.59 9.06 6.10
C THR A 203 -7.94 9.09 6.79
N THR A 204 -8.74 10.13 6.57
CA THR A 204 -10.08 10.26 7.18
C THR A 204 -11.09 9.21 6.66
N ALA A 205 -10.80 8.59 5.51
CA ALA A 205 -11.66 7.55 4.95
C ALA A 205 -11.71 6.25 5.79
N CYS A 206 -10.74 6.05 6.70
CA CYS A 206 -10.54 4.77 7.37
C CYS A 206 -9.84 4.95 8.74
N PRO A 207 -10.38 4.46 9.87
CA PRO A 207 -9.76 4.59 11.19
C PRO A 207 -8.31 4.09 11.22
N GLN A 208 -8.03 2.97 10.56
CA GLN A 208 -6.69 2.39 10.53
C GLN A 208 -5.64 3.29 9.84
N MET A 209 -6.05 4.15 8.91
CA MET A 209 -5.14 5.12 8.27
C MET A 209 -4.92 6.37 9.12
N ILE A 210 -5.87 6.72 10.00
CA ILE A 210 -5.70 7.76 11.01
C ILE A 210 -4.63 7.31 12.01
N ASP A 211 -4.82 6.12 12.60
CA ASP A 211 -3.87 5.54 13.56
C ASP A 211 -2.48 5.39 12.95
N LEU A 212 -2.39 4.93 11.69
CA LEU A 212 -1.12 4.80 10.98
C LEU A 212 -0.43 6.16 10.78
N ALA A 213 -1.17 7.21 10.43
CA ALA A 213 -0.61 8.54 10.27
C ALA A 213 -0.08 9.10 11.60
N GLU A 214 -0.79 8.87 12.70
CA GLU A 214 -0.36 9.25 14.05
C GLU A 214 0.90 8.50 14.47
N LEU A 215 0.94 7.18 14.28
CA LEU A 215 2.11 6.35 14.59
C LEU A 215 3.34 6.79 13.79
N VAL A 216 3.19 7.09 12.50
CA VAL A 216 4.29 7.61 11.67
C VAL A 216 4.79 8.95 12.18
N ARG A 217 3.90 9.87 12.57
CA ARG A 217 4.27 11.18 13.15
C ARG A 217 4.98 11.02 14.49
N ALA A 218 4.46 10.18 15.38
CA ALA A 218 5.06 9.90 16.68
C ALA A 218 6.46 9.28 16.51
N PHE A 219 6.61 8.28 15.63
CA PHE A 219 7.90 7.65 15.36
C PHE A 219 8.89 8.64 14.71
N ALA A 220 8.43 9.49 13.79
CA ALA A 220 9.28 10.51 13.19
C ALA A 220 9.81 11.50 14.23
N ASN A 221 9.04 11.82 15.27
CA ASN A 221 9.49 12.65 16.38
C ASN A 221 10.56 11.96 17.24
N LEU A 222 10.48 10.64 17.44
CA LEU A 222 11.54 9.87 18.13
C LEU A 222 12.89 9.93 17.39
N LEU A 223 12.88 10.09 16.07
CA LEU A 223 14.09 10.19 15.25
C LEU A 223 14.62 11.64 15.11
N ARG A 224 13.92 12.65 15.64
CA ARG A 224 14.43 14.02 15.67
C ARG A 224 15.55 14.09 16.71
N PRO A 225 16.75 14.56 16.33
CA PRO A 225 17.80 14.82 17.30
C PRO A 225 17.28 15.80 18.36
N HIS A 226 17.43 15.44 19.63
CA HIS A 226 17.20 16.31 20.78
C HIS A 226 18.56 16.62 21.41
N GLU A 227 18.75 17.82 21.95
CA GLU A 227 20.01 18.22 22.58
C GLU A 227 20.36 17.27 23.75
N ASP A 228 19.36 16.94 24.59
CA ASP A 228 19.48 15.94 25.67
C ASP A 228 19.84 14.49 25.22
N ASN A 229 19.80 14.17 23.93
CA ASN A 229 20.23 12.84 23.46
C ASN A 229 21.76 12.69 23.48
N ALA A 230 22.51 13.79 23.45
CA ALA A 230 23.98 13.75 23.52
C ALA A 230 24.45 13.25 24.91
N ASP A 231 23.75 13.64 25.97
CA ASP A 231 24.20 13.43 27.35
C ASP A 231 23.89 12.03 27.92
N ARG A 232 23.16 11.17 27.19
CA ARG A 232 22.74 9.83 27.66
C ARG A 232 23.66 8.69 27.24
N LEU A 233 24.77 8.98 26.56
CA LEU A 233 25.77 7.96 26.17
C LEU A 233 27.01 7.94 27.08
N ASP A 234 27.11 8.90 28.01
CA ASP A 234 28.23 9.08 28.94
C ASP A 234 27.92 8.69 30.40
N ALA A 235 26.77 8.05 30.66
CA ALA A 235 26.43 7.45 31.95
C ALA A 235 26.61 5.92 31.92
#